data_AF-A0A3M1G4X3-F1
#
_entry.id   AF-A0A3M1G4X3-F1
#
_cell.length_a   1.000
_cell.length_b   1.000
_cell.length_c   1.000
_cell.angle_alpha   90.00
_cell.angle_beta   90.00
_cell.angle_gamma   90.00
#
_symmetry.space_group_name_H-M   'P 1'
#
loop_
_entity.id
_entity.type
_entity.pdbx_description
1 polymer ?
#
loop_
_entity_poly.entity_id
_entity_poly.type
_entity_poly.pdbx_seq_one_letter_code
_entity_poly.pdbx_strand_id
1 'polypeptide(L)'
;MPNRFASIARLAVLAAALLGLAAAVPAQAQAPAAEQAAAKAFIDELSQRAFAALRDPELQGDAQRQRFRELLREGVAIDYVGQILLGRFRRDATPEQLAEYKEIFPEYIIRIYTGRLLQIGDEQLEILNALPQGQRDVMVRTQL
;
A
#
# COMPACT_ATOMS: atom_id res chain seq x y z
N MET A 1 -27.37 -22.36 65.77
CA MET A 1 -26.93 -23.24 64.66
C MET A 1 -27.65 -22.81 63.38
N PRO A 2 -26.98 -22.76 62.21
CA PRO A 2 -27.32 -21.89 61.09
C PRO A 2 -28.08 -22.62 59.98
N ASN A 3 -29.06 -21.96 59.32
CA ASN A 3 -29.64 -22.48 58.07
C ASN A 3 -29.27 -21.60 56.86
N ARG A 4 -28.64 -22.29 55.89
CA ARG A 4 -27.81 -21.82 54.80
C ARG A 4 -28.59 -21.56 53.51
N PHE A 5 -29.65 -20.75 53.56
CA PHE A 5 -30.50 -20.50 52.37
C PHE A 5 -30.34 -19.12 51.74
N ALA A 6 -29.47 -18.26 52.29
CA ALA A 6 -29.16 -16.94 51.72
C ALA A 6 -28.26 -16.97 50.46
N SER A 7 -27.89 -18.15 49.96
CA SER A 7 -26.88 -18.30 48.89
C SER A 7 -27.45 -18.49 47.49
N ILE A 8 -28.76 -18.70 47.31
CA ILE A 8 -29.34 -18.96 45.99
C ILE A 8 -29.86 -17.67 45.32
N ALA A 9 -30.14 -16.63 46.10
CA ALA A 9 -30.68 -15.37 45.60
C ALA A 9 -29.66 -14.43 44.92
N ARG A 10 -28.36 -14.77 44.90
CA ARG A 10 -27.31 -13.95 44.26
C ARG A 10 -26.91 -14.41 42.85
N LEU A 11 -27.42 -15.55 42.37
CA LEU A 11 -27.08 -16.05 41.03
C LEU A 11 -28.05 -15.60 39.92
N ALA A 12 -29.18 -14.99 40.24
CA ALA A 12 -30.18 -14.61 39.24
C ALA A 12 -30.03 -13.17 38.69
N VAL A 13 -29.19 -12.33 39.30
CA VAL A 13 -29.02 -10.92 38.89
C VAL A 13 -27.85 -10.72 37.92
N LEU A 14 -26.97 -11.71 37.74
CA LEU A 14 -25.84 -11.61 36.79
C LEU A 14 -26.17 -12.00 35.34
N ALA A 15 -27.36 -12.55 35.06
CA ALA A 15 -27.74 -12.97 33.71
C ALA A 15 -28.39 -11.88 32.87
N ALA A 16 -28.85 -10.76 33.47
CA ALA A 16 -29.55 -9.69 32.76
C ALA A 16 -28.67 -8.51 32.33
N ALA A 17 -27.39 -8.48 32.73
CA ALA A 17 -26.46 -7.38 32.38
C ALA A 17 -25.60 -7.68 31.13
N LEU A 18 -25.71 -8.87 30.53
CA LEU A 18 -24.92 -9.29 29.36
C LEU A 18 -25.59 -8.99 28.01
N LEU A 19 -26.80 -8.43 28.01
CA LEU A 19 -27.57 -8.11 26.78
C LEU A 19 -27.46 -6.64 26.32
N GLY A 20 -26.70 -5.80 27.02
CA GLY A 20 -26.67 -4.35 26.78
C GLY A 20 -25.44 -3.81 26.04
N LEU A 21 -24.48 -4.65 25.66
CA LEU A 21 -23.26 -4.20 24.97
C LEU A 21 -23.12 -4.88 23.61
N ALA A 22 -24.14 -4.73 22.77
CA ALA A 22 -23.93 -4.76 21.32
C ALA A 22 -23.08 -3.54 20.97
N ALA A 23 -21.77 -3.68 21.18
CA ALA A 23 -20.78 -2.73 20.74
C ALA A 23 -21.09 -2.43 19.28
N ALA A 24 -21.31 -1.15 18.98
CA ALA A 24 -21.22 -0.64 17.63
C ALA A 24 -19.79 -0.96 17.17
N VAL A 25 -19.61 -2.11 16.54
CA VAL A 25 -18.40 -2.42 15.80
C VAL A 25 -18.33 -1.32 14.76
N PRO A 26 -17.32 -0.43 14.80
CA PRO A 26 -17.18 0.56 13.76
C PRO A 26 -17.03 -0.24 12.48
N ALA A 27 -18.03 -0.15 11.59
CA ALA A 27 -17.92 -0.72 10.26
C ALA A 27 -16.67 -0.08 9.66
N GLN A 28 -15.60 -0.87 9.50
CA GLN A 28 -14.43 -0.42 8.77
C GLN A 28 -14.92 -0.03 7.39
N ALA A 29 -14.92 1.28 7.12
CA ALA A 29 -15.34 1.82 5.84
C ALA A 29 -14.47 1.15 4.77
N GLN A 30 -15.08 0.25 4.01
CA GLN A 30 -14.42 -0.42 2.90
C GLN A 30 -14.26 0.62 1.80
N ALA A 31 -13.07 0.72 1.22
CA ALA A 31 -12.88 1.48 -0.02
C ALA A 31 -13.98 1.06 -1.02
N PRO A 32 -14.74 2.02 -1.59
CA PRO A 32 -15.80 1.73 -2.55
C PRO A 32 -15.35 0.73 -3.61
N ALA A 33 -16.25 -0.16 -4.05
CA ALA A 33 -15.93 -1.14 -5.10
C ALA A 33 -15.35 -0.49 -6.37
N ALA A 34 -15.72 0.77 -6.66
CA ALA A 34 -15.16 1.57 -7.74
C ALA A 34 -13.66 1.88 -7.56
N GLU A 35 -13.20 2.17 -6.35
CA GLU A 35 -11.77 2.44 -6.06
C GLU A 35 -10.94 1.17 -6.23
N GLN A 36 -11.46 0.02 -5.82
CA GLN A 36 -10.80 -1.27 -6.01
C GLN A 36 -10.63 -1.61 -7.50
N ALA A 37 -11.68 -1.37 -8.30
CA ALA A 37 -11.63 -1.54 -9.75
C ALA A 37 -10.63 -0.57 -10.41
N ALA A 38 -10.62 0.70 -9.99
CA ALA A 38 -9.69 1.69 -10.49
C ALA A 38 -8.23 1.33 -10.16
N ALA A 39 -7.95 0.90 -8.92
CA ALA A 39 -6.62 0.46 -8.51
C ALA A 39 -6.14 -0.76 -9.32
N LYS A 40 -7.03 -1.74 -9.55
CA LYS A 40 -6.71 -2.89 -10.43
C LYS A 40 -6.39 -2.44 -11.86
N ALA A 41 -7.22 -1.57 -12.44
CA ALA A 41 -7.01 -1.06 -13.80
C ALA A 41 -5.69 -0.29 -13.92
N PHE A 42 -5.36 0.53 -12.92
CA PHE A 42 -4.10 1.26 -12.87
C PHE A 42 -2.88 0.33 -12.89
N ILE A 43 -2.86 -0.71 -12.05
CA ILE A 43 -1.75 -1.67 -12.01
C ILE A 43 -1.65 -2.48 -13.31
N ASP A 44 -2.79 -2.88 -13.87
CA ASP A 44 -2.85 -3.58 -15.16
C ASP A 44 -2.25 -2.72 -16.28
N GLU A 45 -2.70 -1.48 -16.44
CA GLU A 45 -2.20 -0.56 -17.47
C GLU A 45 -0.70 -0.25 -17.28
N LEU A 46 -0.27 0.03 -16.05
CA LEU A 46 1.13 0.33 -15.76
C LEU A 46 2.03 -0.87 -16.10
N SER A 47 1.63 -2.08 -15.70
CA SER A 47 2.39 -3.30 -15.99
C SER A 47 2.46 -3.58 -17.50
N GLN A 48 1.35 -3.45 -18.22
CA GLN A 48 1.31 -3.65 -19.67
C GLN A 48 2.26 -2.68 -20.40
N ARG A 49 2.29 -1.40 -20.00
CA ARG A 49 3.22 -0.42 -20.56
C ARG A 49 4.68 -0.75 -20.23
N ALA A 50 4.96 -1.25 -19.03
CA ALA A 50 6.31 -1.68 -18.65
C ALA A 50 6.79 -2.89 -19.47
N PHE A 51 5.98 -3.95 -19.56
CA PHE A 51 6.33 -5.15 -20.36
C PHE A 51 6.34 -4.86 -21.87
N ALA A 52 5.55 -3.92 -22.37
CA ALA A 52 5.65 -3.46 -23.74
C ALA A 52 7.02 -2.80 -24.00
N ALA A 53 7.49 -1.95 -23.09
CA ALA A 53 8.82 -1.32 -23.21
C ALA A 53 9.99 -2.32 -23.10
N LEU A 54 9.81 -3.44 -22.39
CA LEU A 54 10.82 -4.51 -22.35
C LEU A 54 10.93 -5.27 -23.67
N ARG A 55 9.78 -5.48 -24.34
CA ARG A 55 9.67 -6.30 -25.56
C ARG A 55 9.85 -5.51 -26.85
N ASP A 56 9.89 -4.19 -26.77
CA ASP A 56 10.02 -3.32 -27.92
C ASP A 56 11.46 -3.37 -28.48
N PRO A 57 11.68 -3.95 -29.68
CA PRO A 57 13.01 -4.06 -30.27
C PRO A 57 13.60 -2.71 -30.67
N GLU A 58 12.79 -1.66 -30.80
CA GLU A 58 13.23 -0.29 -31.12
C GLU A 58 13.67 0.47 -29.85
N LEU A 59 13.20 0.06 -28.67
CA LEU A 59 13.60 0.62 -27.38
C LEU A 59 14.70 -0.23 -26.73
N GLN A 60 15.96 0.07 -27.09
CA GLN A 60 17.13 -0.58 -26.48
C GLN A 60 18.06 0.42 -25.79
N GLY A 61 18.89 -0.09 -24.88
CA GLY A 61 19.92 0.69 -24.22
C GLY A 61 19.37 1.86 -23.40
N ASP A 62 19.81 3.08 -23.72
CA ASP A 62 19.41 4.29 -22.99
C ASP A 62 17.95 4.68 -23.20
N ALA A 63 17.39 4.44 -24.40
CA ALA A 63 15.99 4.74 -24.68
C ALA A 63 15.06 3.90 -23.81
N GLN A 64 15.37 2.61 -23.66
CA GLN A 64 14.63 1.70 -22.79
C GLN A 64 14.71 2.11 -21.32
N ARG A 65 15.92 2.48 -20.85
CA ARG A 65 16.12 3.00 -19.48
C ARG A 65 15.28 4.25 -19.25
N GLN A 66 15.31 5.20 -20.19
CA GLN A 66 14.55 6.44 -20.07
C GLN A 66 13.04 6.17 -20.00
N ARG A 67 12.53 5.25 -20.81
CA ARG A 67 11.13 4.84 -20.77
C ARG A 67 10.73 4.25 -19.40
N PHE A 68 11.58 3.41 -18.82
CA PHE A 68 11.35 2.88 -17.48
C PHE A 68 11.39 3.96 -16.40
N ARG A 69 12.29 4.93 -16.52
CA ARG A 69 12.35 6.08 -15.60
C ARG A 69 11.05 6.87 -15.62
N GLU A 70 10.46 7.09 -16.79
CA GLU A 70 9.16 7.76 -16.95
C GLU A 70 8.04 6.96 -16.29
N LEU A 71 7.95 5.66 -16.56
CA LEU A 71 6.94 4.78 -15.97
C LEU A 71 7.02 4.74 -14.43
N LEU A 72 8.23 4.72 -13.87
CA LEU A 72 8.42 4.78 -12.41
C LEU A 72 7.98 6.12 -11.82
N ARG A 73 8.20 7.24 -12.52
CA ARG A 73 7.75 8.57 -12.06
C ARG A 73 6.24 8.72 -12.10
N GLU A 74 5.60 8.16 -13.12
CA GLU A 74 4.15 8.19 -13.27
C GLU A 74 3.46 7.23 -12.29
N GLY A 75 4.03 6.04 -12.13
CA GLY A 75 3.40 4.93 -11.43
C GLY A 75 3.64 4.91 -9.92
N VAL A 76 4.65 5.64 -9.43
CA VAL A 76 5.09 5.56 -8.03
C VAL A 76 5.23 6.96 -7.44
N ALA A 77 4.63 7.17 -6.26
CA ALA A 77 4.75 8.40 -5.50
C ALA A 77 6.10 8.50 -4.78
N ILE A 78 7.20 8.52 -5.54
CA ILE A 78 8.58 8.44 -5.03
C ILE A 78 8.90 9.58 -4.08
N ASP A 79 8.47 10.81 -4.40
CA ASP A 79 8.68 11.97 -3.52
C ASP A 79 7.98 11.80 -2.17
N TYR A 80 6.78 11.24 -2.17
CA TYR A 80 6.02 10.99 -0.96
C TYR A 80 6.67 9.89 -0.12
N VAL A 81 7.10 8.79 -0.75
CA VAL A 81 7.82 7.71 -0.08
C VAL A 81 9.12 8.23 0.54
N GLY A 82 9.89 9.06 -0.17
CA GLY A 82 11.11 9.67 0.36
C GLY A 82 10.86 10.49 1.61
N GLN A 83 9.78 11.28 1.63
CA GLN A 83 9.41 12.05 2.82
C GLN A 83 9.04 11.16 4.02
N ILE A 84 8.42 10.00 3.78
CA ILE A 84 8.12 9.03 4.84
C ILE A 84 9.41 8.42 5.39
N LEU A 85 10.36 8.08 4.51
CA LEU A 85 11.62 7.44 4.90
C LEU A 85 12.51 8.31 5.78
N LEU A 86 12.43 9.64 5.69
CA LEU A 86 13.12 10.55 6.61
C LEU A 86 12.68 10.36 8.07
N GLY A 87 11.42 9.95 8.30
CA GLY A 87 10.87 9.71 9.63
C GLY A 87 11.15 10.85 10.61
N ARG A 88 11.72 10.51 11.77
CA ARG A 88 12.06 11.50 12.82
C ARG A 88 13.18 12.46 12.43
N PHE A 89 14.12 12.03 11.59
CA PHE A 89 15.31 12.82 11.23
C PHE A 89 14.96 14.06 10.40
N ARG A 90 13.76 14.10 9.81
CA ARG A 90 13.21 15.30 9.17
C ARG A 90 13.20 16.51 10.10
N ARG A 91 13.05 16.32 11.41
CA ARG A 91 13.01 17.42 12.39
C ARG A 91 14.38 18.03 12.66
N ASP A 92 15.43 17.24 12.51
CA ASP A 92 16.80 17.63 12.85
C ASP A 92 17.59 18.12 11.62
N ALA A 93 17.09 17.83 10.42
CA ALA A 93 17.72 18.22 9.17
C ALA A 93 17.55 19.72 8.89
N THR A 94 18.61 20.36 8.38
CA THR A 94 18.54 21.75 7.95
C THR A 94 17.67 21.90 6.69
N PRO A 95 17.15 23.10 6.38
CA PRO A 95 16.44 23.34 5.13
C PRO A 95 17.23 22.92 3.88
N GLU A 96 18.55 23.14 3.90
CA GLU A 96 19.47 22.78 2.80
C GLU A 96 19.59 21.26 2.64
N GLN A 97 19.77 20.54 3.75
CA GLN A 97 19.83 19.07 3.73
C GLN A 97 18.51 18.45 3.24
N LEU A 98 17.38 19.02 3.64
CA LEU A 98 16.06 18.58 3.17
C LEU A 98 15.85 18.87 1.68
N ALA A 99 16.38 20.00 1.18
CA ALA A 99 16.31 20.32 -0.24
C ALA A 99 17.17 19.36 -1.07
N GLU A 100 18.43 19.14 -0.65
CA GLU A 100 19.35 18.22 -1.32
C GLU A 100 18.81 16.78 -1.31
N TYR A 101 18.24 16.32 -0.19
CA TYR A 101 17.60 15.01 -0.12
C TYR A 101 16.45 14.85 -1.13
N LYS A 102 15.57 15.86 -1.24
CA LYS A 102 14.42 15.82 -2.17
C LYS A 102 14.85 15.80 -3.63
N GLU A 103 16.01 16.36 -3.95
CA GLU A 103 16.54 16.34 -5.30
C GLU A 103 17.19 14.99 -5.64
N ILE A 104 18.01 14.46 -4.72
CA ILE A 104 18.84 13.27 -5.00
C ILE A 104 18.05 11.96 -4.83
N PHE A 105 17.19 11.87 -3.83
CA PHE A 105 16.51 10.61 -3.49
C PHE A 105 15.69 10.02 -4.64
N PRO A 106 14.85 10.80 -5.35
CA PRO A 106 14.06 10.26 -6.46
C PRO A 106 14.94 9.68 -7.57
N GLU A 107 15.98 10.40 -7.97
CA GLU A 107 16.94 9.95 -8.98
C GLU A 107 17.63 8.65 -8.59
N TYR A 108 18.08 8.57 -7.33
CA TYR A 108 18.75 7.40 -6.78
C TYR A 108 17.85 6.15 -6.83
N ILE A 109 16.61 6.26 -6.35
CA ILE A 109 15.65 5.16 -6.34
C ILE A 109 15.28 4.72 -7.75
N ILE A 110 14.98 5.67 -8.62
CA ILE A 110 14.64 5.40 -10.02
C ILE A 110 15.77 4.65 -10.72
N ARG A 111 17.03 5.07 -10.52
CA ARG A 111 18.20 4.40 -11.10
C ARG A 111 18.32 2.95 -10.64
N ILE A 112 18.14 2.68 -9.35
CA ILE A 112 18.22 1.32 -8.80
C ILE A 112 17.14 0.43 -9.40
N TYR A 113 15.88 0.88 -9.38
CA TYR A 113 14.78 0.03 -9.82
C TYR A 113 14.70 -0.12 -11.32
N THR A 114 15.11 0.89 -12.10
CA THR A 114 15.28 0.74 -13.55
C THR A 114 16.23 -0.41 -13.87
N GLY A 115 17.39 -0.47 -13.22
CA GLY A 115 18.37 -1.54 -13.44
C GLY A 115 17.88 -2.93 -13.06
N ARG A 116 17.01 -3.05 -12.04
CA ARG A 116 16.42 -4.33 -11.63
C ARG A 116 15.28 -4.76 -12.55
N LEU A 117 14.40 -3.84 -12.93
CA LEU A 117 13.23 -4.16 -13.74
C LEU A 117 13.62 -4.54 -15.19
N LEU A 118 14.72 -4.00 -15.71
CA LEU A 118 15.26 -4.42 -17.00
C LEU A 118 15.83 -5.86 -17.02
N GLN A 119 15.98 -6.50 -15.85
CA GLN A 119 16.38 -7.91 -15.76
C GLN A 119 15.19 -8.86 -15.79
N ILE A 120 13.97 -8.34 -15.71
CA ILE A 120 12.75 -9.13 -15.87
C ILE A 120 12.67 -9.53 -17.35
N GLY A 121 12.54 -10.84 -17.60
CA GLY A 121 12.44 -11.41 -18.94
C GLY A 121 11.02 -11.31 -19.50
N ASP A 122 10.59 -12.35 -20.21
CA ASP A 122 9.27 -12.44 -20.87
C ASP A 122 8.11 -12.80 -19.92
N GLU A 123 8.25 -12.45 -18.63
CA GLU A 123 7.24 -12.70 -17.61
C GLU A 123 6.00 -11.83 -17.83
N GLN A 124 4.88 -12.23 -17.23
CA GLN A 124 3.65 -11.43 -17.21
C GLN A 124 3.20 -11.26 -15.77
N LEU A 125 2.73 -10.07 -15.44
CA LEU A 125 2.16 -9.80 -14.13
C LEU A 125 0.68 -10.19 -14.10
N GLU A 126 0.34 -11.14 -13.25
CA GLU A 126 -1.04 -11.54 -12.97
C GLU A 126 -1.58 -10.77 -11.77
N ILE A 127 -2.78 -10.18 -11.90
CA ILE A 127 -3.48 -9.54 -10.78
C ILE A 127 -4.42 -10.54 -10.12
N LEU A 128 -4.14 -10.88 -8.86
CA LEU A 128 -4.89 -11.86 -8.08
C LEU A 128 -6.19 -11.26 -7.52
N ASN A 129 -6.08 -10.14 -6.80
CA ASN A 129 -7.22 -9.42 -6.24
C ASN A 129 -6.85 -7.97 -5.85
N ALA A 130 -7.89 -7.18 -5.58
CA ALA A 130 -7.79 -5.87 -4.96
C ALA A 130 -8.60 -5.90 -3.66
N LEU A 131 -7.99 -5.47 -2.56
CA LEU A 131 -8.58 -5.49 -1.22
C LEU A 131 -8.55 -4.08 -0.62
N PRO A 132 -9.63 -3.62 0.03
CA PRO A 132 -9.58 -2.36 0.76
C PRO A 132 -8.56 -2.45 1.90
N GLN A 133 -7.78 -1.39 2.08
CA GLN A 133 -6.82 -1.22 3.16
C GLN A 133 -7.12 0.10 3.89
N GLY A 134 -7.85 0.01 5.01
CA GLY A 134 -8.34 1.21 5.70
C GLY A 134 -9.43 1.92 4.89
N GLN A 135 -9.59 3.23 5.12
CA GLN A 135 -10.72 3.99 4.58
C GLN A 135 -10.50 4.54 3.17
N ARG A 136 -9.25 4.62 2.70
CA ARG A 136 -8.87 5.33 1.46
C ARG A 136 -7.83 4.59 0.62
N ASP A 137 -7.25 3.50 1.12
CA ASP A 137 -6.22 2.78 0.39
C ASP A 137 -6.79 1.46 -0.13
N VAL A 138 -6.19 0.98 -1.22
CA VAL A 138 -6.47 -0.33 -1.80
C VAL A 138 -5.14 -1.06 -1.98
N MET A 139 -5.08 -2.31 -1.54
CA MET A 139 -3.98 -3.22 -1.79
C MET A 139 -4.31 -4.09 -3.00
N VAL A 140 -3.51 -4.01 -4.06
CA VAL A 140 -3.59 -4.91 -5.21
C VAL A 140 -2.53 -5.99 -5.04
N ARG A 141 -2.94 -7.27 -5.06
CA ARG A 141 -2.02 -8.41 -4.98
C ARG A 141 -1.72 -8.93 -6.37
N THR A 142 -0.43 -9.14 -6.64
CA THR A 142 0.08 -9.56 -7.94
C THR A 142 1.02 -10.75 -7.83
N GLN A 143 1.20 -11.47 -8.93
CA GLN A 143 2.17 -12.55 -9.09
C GLN A 143 2.89 -12.41 -10.44
N LEU A 144 4.15 -12.85 -10.50
CA LEU A 144 4.94 -13.02 -11.73
C LEU A 144 5.07 -14.52 -12.04
#